data_AF-A0A261VMX8-F1
#
_entry.id   AF-A0A261VMX8-F1
#
_cell.length_a   1.000
_cell.length_b   1.000
_cell.length_c   1.000
_cell.angle_alpha   90.00
_cell.angle_beta   90.00
_cell.angle_gamma   90.00
#
_symmetry.space_group_name_H-M   'P 1'
#
loop_
_entity.id
_entity.type
_entity.pdbx_description
1 polymer ?
#
loop_
_entity_poly.entity_id
_entity_poly.type
_entity_poly.pdbx_seq_one_letter_code
_entity_poly.pdbx_strand_id
1 'polypeptide(L)'
;MSLLQIPIVSQWLSNDGMLIDDIRRANLASLAKEAGGVGRLAERLERDQSQVSQWLNASKNSATGTPRGMRAGTCRFIEKKMGKPEGWLDINHADAGTDSGNWPFPRLPQADFDRLTPRQKEAIEDWVISQVKAFGASPSVKSDEAHKAA
;
A
#
# COMPACT_ATOMS: atom_id res chain seq x y z
N MET A 1 -15.05 -37.08 -5.18
CA MET A 1 -15.59 -35.83 -5.77
C MET A 1 -15.34 -34.72 -4.76
N SER A 2 -14.15 -34.10 -4.79
CA SER A 2 -13.76 -33.07 -3.81
C SER A 2 -14.03 -31.70 -4.41
N LEU A 3 -15.00 -30.97 -3.85
CA LEU A 3 -15.27 -29.58 -4.22
C LEU A 3 -14.17 -28.71 -3.62
N LEU A 4 -13.28 -28.21 -4.46
CA LEU A 4 -12.30 -27.20 -4.08
C LEU A 4 -13.06 -25.92 -3.73
N GLN A 5 -13.15 -25.61 -2.43
CA GLN A 5 -13.50 -24.29 -1.93
C GLN A 5 -12.44 -23.31 -2.45
N ILE A 6 -12.77 -22.59 -3.51
CA ILE A 6 -12.04 -21.39 -3.91
C ILE A 6 -12.37 -20.33 -2.85
N PRO A 7 -11.42 -19.86 -2.03
CA PRO A 7 -11.71 -18.76 -1.14
C PRO A 7 -11.99 -17.52 -2.01
N ILE A 8 -13.25 -17.09 -2.03
CA ILE A 8 -13.67 -15.82 -2.63
C ILE A 8 -13.15 -14.72 -1.69
N VAL A 9 -11.84 -14.46 -1.73
CA VAL A 9 -11.28 -13.21 -1.23
C VAL A 9 -11.41 -12.21 -2.37
N SER A 10 -12.66 -11.87 -2.70
CA SER A 10 -12.93 -10.71 -3.56
C SER A 10 -12.76 -9.50 -2.65
N GLN A 11 -11.50 -9.11 -2.39
CA GLN A 11 -11.19 -7.78 -1.90
C GLN A 11 -11.76 -6.84 -2.96
N TRP A 12 -12.92 -6.25 -2.65
CA TRP A 12 -13.46 -5.15 -3.43
C TRP A 12 -12.37 -4.07 -3.40
N LEU A 13 -11.72 -3.87 -4.56
CA LEU A 13 -10.77 -2.80 -4.81
C LEU A 13 -11.56 -1.49 -4.79
N SER A 14 -11.98 -1.08 -3.58
CA SER A 14 -12.73 0.13 -3.35
C SER A 14 -11.76 1.29 -3.48
N ASN A 15 -11.99 2.12 -4.50
CA ASN A 15 -11.23 3.34 -4.79
C ASN A 15 -11.47 4.47 -3.76
N ASP A 16 -11.96 4.14 -2.56
CA ASP A 16 -12.18 4.98 -1.38
C ASP A 16 -12.71 6.41 -1.64
N GLY A 17 -13.64 6.55 -2.59
CA GLY A 17 -14.24 7.83 -2.94
C GLY A 17 -13.36 8.78 -3.77
N MET A 18 -12.12 8.39 -4.13
CA MET A 18 -11.30 9.14 -5.07
C MET A 18 -11.77 8.95 -6.51
N LEU A 19 -11.69 10.02 -7.32
CA LEU A 19 -11.93 9.90 -8.75
C LEU A 19 -10.85 9.02 -9.39
N ILE A 20 -11.26 8.15 -10.31
CA ILE A 20 -10.37 7.23 -11.02
C ILE A 20 -9.17 7.93 -11.68
N ASP A 21 -9.36 9.17 -12.14
CA ASP A 21 -8.30 9.98 -12.74
C ASP A 21 -7.24 10.42 -11.74
N ASP A 22 -7.61 10.62 -10.47
CA ASP A 22 -6.67 10.98 -9.41
C ASP A 22 -5.85 9.76 -8.98
N ILE A 23 -6.48 8.58 -8.93
CA ILE A 23 -5.80 7.31 -8.68
C ILE A 23 -4.78 7.01 -9.78
N ARG A 24 -5.19 7.09 -11.04
CA ARG A 24 -4.29 6.89 -12.19
C ARG A 24 -3.10 7.83 -12.16
N ARG A 25 -3.30 9.10 -11.75
CA ARG A 25 -2.23 10.10 -11.66
C ARG A 25 -1.27 9.80 -10.52
N ALA A 26 -1.77 9.47 -9.33
CA ALA A 26 -0.95 9.08 -8.20
C ALA A 26 -0.10 7.85 -8.54
N ASN A 27 -0.71 6.85 -9.16
CA ASN A 27 -0.03 5.64 -9.59
C ASN A 27 1.01 5.91 -10.70
N LEU A 28 0.70 6.80 -11.65
CA LEU A 28 1.67 7.24 -12.66
C LEU A 28 2.88 7.95 -12.02
N ALA A 29 2.67 8.76 -10.98
CA ALA A 29 3.75 9.41 -10.25
C ALA A 29 4.64 8.38 -9.55
N SER A 30 4.05 7.32 -8.98
CA SER A 30 4.79 6.18 -8.41
C SER A 30 5.64 5.46 -9.46
N LEU A 31 5.09 5.20 -10.64
CA LEU A 31 5.84 4.62 -11.77
C LEU A 31 6.97 5.53 -12.24
N ALA A 32 6.77 6.87 -12.23
CA ALA A 32 7.82 7.82 -12.55
C ALA A 32 8.97 7.76 -11.54
N LYS A 33 8.65 7.64 -10.24
CA LYS A 33 9.65 7.46 -9.18
C LYS A 33 10.40 6.13 -9.34
N GLU A 34 9.70 5.03 -9.63
CA GLU A 34 10.30 3.71 -9.90
C GLU A 34 11.23 3.72 -11.12
N ALA A 35 10.86 4.47 -12.17
CA ALA A 35 11.69 4.61 -13.36
C ALA A 35 12.92 5.51 -13.16
N GLY A 36 13.03 6.24 -12.04
CA GLY A 36 14.11 7.20 -11.80
C GLY A 36 13.83 8.61 -12.32
N GLY A 37 12.55 8.96 -12.52
CA GLY A 37 12.09 10.28 -12.92
C GLY A 37 11.21 10.28 -14.18
N VAL A 38 10.58 11.42 -14.45
CA VAL A 38 9.63 11.59 -15.57
C VAL A 38 10.30 11.38 -16.94
N GLY A 39 11.55 11.82 -17.11
CA GLY A 39 12.30 11.61 -18.36
C GLY A 39 12.57 10.13 -18.64
N ARG A 40 13.03 9.38 -17.64
CA ARG A 40 13.23 7.92 -17.73
C ARG A 40 11.93 7.16 -17.99
N LEU A 41 10.84 7.61 -17.38
CA LEU A 41 9.52 7.04 -17.65
C LEU A 41 9.11 7.31 -19.10
N ALA A 42 9.29 8.52 -19.61
CA ALA A 42 8.98 8.88 -20.99
C ALA A 42 9.79 8.05 -22.01
N GLU A 43 11.09 7.86 -21.75
CA GLU A 43 11.95 6.95 -22.52
C GLU A 43 11.38 5.53 -22.57
N ARG A 44 11.02 4.95 -21.41
CA ARG A 44 10.45 3.59 -21.34
C ARG A 44 9.08 3.46 -22.02
N LEU A 45 8.29 4.53 -22.00
CA LEU A 45 6.98 4.57 -22.63
C LEU A 45 7.06 4.87 -24.14
N GLU A 46 8.23 5.22 -24.67
CA GLU A 46 8.38 5.71 -26.05
C GLU A 46 7.43 6.90 -26.31
N ARG A 47 7.40 7.84 -25.37
CA ARG A 47 6.55 9.04 -25.40
C ARG A 47 7.37 10.28 -25.09
N ASP A 48 6.84 11.41 -25.54
CA ASP A 48 7.45 12.71 -25.22
C ASP A 48 7.27 13.05 -23.73
N GLN A 49 8.32 13.62 -23.13
CA GLN A 49 8.31 13.99 -21.72
C GLN A 49 7.21 15.00 -21.38
N SER A 50 6.88 15.92 -22.31
CA SER A 50 5.79 16.87 -22.12
C SER A 50 4.43 16.17 -22.04
N GLN A 51 4.25 15.07 -22.77
CA GLN A 51 3.02 14.29 -22.75
C GLN A 51 2.86 13.55 -21.40
N VAL A 52 3.93 12.95 -20.89
CA VAL A 52 3.92 12.32 -19.56
C VAL A 52 3.69 13.38 -18.47
N SER A 53 4.31 14.55 -18.61
CA SER A 53 4.11 15.67 -17.68
C SER A 53 2.68 16.22 -17.71
N GLN A 54 2.01 16.22 -18.87
CA GLN A 54 0.60 16.60 -18.98
C GLN A 54 -0.32 15.61 -18.24
N TRP A 55 -0.03 14.31 -18.32
CA TRP A 55 -0.77 13.28 -17.56
C TRP A 55 -0.56 13.43 -16.04
N LEU A 56 0.67 13.74 -15.61
CA LEU A 56 1.00 13.96 -14.20
C LEU A 56 0.42 15.24 -13.63
N ASN A 57 0.46 16.34 -14.38
CA ASN A 57 0.03 17.66 -13.90
C ASN A 57 -1.47 17.91 -14.10
N ALA A 58 -2.23 16.92 -14.58
CA ALA A 58 -3.67 17.01 -14.77
C ALA A 58 -4.09 18.24 -15.58
N SER A 59 -3.31 18.61 -16.61
CA SER A 59 -3.46 19.90 -17.29
C SER A 59 -4.93 20.13 -17.64
N LYS A 60 -5.52 21.19 -17.07
CA LYS A 60 -6.95 21.48 -17.20
C LYS A 60 -7.32 21.62 -18.67
N ASN A 61 -8.39 20.96 -19.09
CA ASN A 61 -8.91 21.16 -20.43
C ASN A 61 -9.55 22.55 -20.50
N SER A 62 -8.97 23.46 -21.29
CA SER A 62 -9.39 24.87 -21.38
C SER A 62 -10.85 25.05 -21.83
N ALA A 63 -11.44 24.01 -22.44
CA ALA A 63 -12.82 24.02 -22.93
C ALA A 63 -13.88 23.57 -21.89
N THR A 64 -13.53 22.76 -20.89
CA THR A 64 -14.51 22.17 -19.94
C THR A 64 -14.14 22.36 -18.47
N GLY A 65 -12.97 22.93 -18.16
CA GLY A 65 -12.48 23.11 -16.79
C GLY A 65 -12.12 21.80 -16.06
N THR A 66 -12.42 20.64 -16.65
CA THR A 66 -12.13 19.31 -16.12
C THR A 66 -10.66 18.94 -16.37
N PRO A 67 -9.94 18.36 -15.39
CA PRO A 67 -8.60 17.82 -15.63
C PRO A 67 -8.61 16.82 -16.79
N ARG A 68 -7.58 16.83 -17.65
CA ARG A 68 -7.47 15.81 -18.71
C ARG A 68 -7.23 14.44 -18.06
N GLY A 69 -8.27 13.63 -18.01
CA GLY A 69 -8.19 12.24 -17.59
C GLY A 69 -7.35 11.41 -18.55
N MET A 70 -6.56 10.50 -18.00
CA MET A 70 -5.82 9.52 -18.79
C MET A 70 -6.82 8.49 -19.34
N ARG A 71 -6.93 8.39 -20.67
CA ARG A 71 -7.85 7.45 -21.31
C ARG A 71 -7.45 6.01 -20.96
N ALA A 72 -8.43 5.12 -20.81
CA ALA A 72 -8.20 3.72 -20.48
C ALA A 72 -7.15 3.05 -21.39
N GLY A 73 -7.20 3.29 -22.71
CA GLY A 73 -6.21 2.75 -23.65
C GLY A 73 -4.76 3.20 -23.37
N THR A 74 -4.59 4.44 -22.90
CA THR A 74 -3.27 4.95 -22.46
C THR A 74 -2.83 4.25 -21.18
N CYS A 75 -3.75 4.02 -20.23
CA CYS A 75 -3.44 3.30 -18.99
C CYS A 75 -2.95 1.88 -19.28
N ARG A 76 -3.70 1.11 -20.10
CA ARG A 76 -3.33 -0.24 -20.51
C ARG A 76 -1.97 -0.30 -21.20
N PHE A 77 -1.67 0.69 -22.05
CA PHE A 77 -0.37 0.79 -22.71
C PHE A 77 0.77 1.02 -21.70
N ILE A 78 0.58 1.93 -20.75
CA ILE A 78 1.57 2.23 -19.70
C ILE A 78 1.83 1.00 -18.82
N GLU A 79 0.78 0.32 -18.38
CA GLU A 79 0.88 -0.92 -17.59
C GLU A 79 1.73 -1.96 -18.31
N LYS A 80 1.44 -2.20 -19.60
CA LYS A 80 2.20 -3.15 -20.42
C LYS A 80 3.68 -2.77 -20.54
N LYS A 81 3.99 -1.50 -20.81
CA LYS A 81 5.38 -1.03 -20.95
C LYS A 81 6.14 -1.05 -19.63
N MET A 82 5.44 -0.92 -18.50
CA MET A 82 6.01 -1.00 -17.16
C MET A 82 5.97 -2.42 -16.56
N GLY A 83 5.49 -3.42 -17.30
CA GLY A 83 5.38 -4.80 -16.84
C GLY A 83 4.41 -5.00 -15.67
N LYS A 84 3.43 -4.10 -15.52
CA LYS A 84 2.38 -4.19 -14.49
C LYS A 84 1.17 -4.96 -15.03
N PRO A 85 0.38 -5.62 -14.16
CA PRO A 85 -0.85 -6.29 -14.58
C PRO A 85 -1.88 -5.30 -15.12
N GLU A 86 -2.78 -5.80 -15.96
CA GLU A 86 -3.89 -5.01 -16.46
C GLU A 86 -4.76 -4.50 -15.31
N GLY A 87 -5.12 -3.22 -15.32
CA GLY A 87 -5.91 -2.62 -14.24
C GLY A 87 -5.08 -2.04 -13.10
N TRP A 88 -3.76 -2.23 -13.11
CA TRP A 88 -2.90 -1.75 -12.03
C TRP A 88 -3.01 -0.24 -11.80
N LEU A 89 -3.14 0.58 -12.85
CA LEU A 89 -3.28 2.04 -12.70
C LEU A 89 -4.65 2.46 -12.15
N ASP A 90 -5.65 1.59 -12.17
CA ASP A 90 -7.03 1.88 -11.75
C ASP A 90 -7.27 1.60 -10.26
N ILE A 91 -6.31 0.96 -9.60
CA ILE A 91 -6.37 0.53 -8.19
C ILE A 91 -5.65 1.57 -7.33
N ASN A 92 -6.26 2.00 -6.24
CA ASN A 92 -5.57 2.84 -5.27
C ASN A 92 -4.41 2.06 -4.59
N HIS A 93 -3.16 2.49 -4.85
CA HIS A 93 -1.95 1.94 -4.20
C HIS A 93 -1.38 2.87 -3.13
N ALA A 94 -2.02 4.02 -2.84
CA ALA A 94 -1.54 4.98 -1.85
C ALA A 94 -1.47 4.36 -0.44
N ASP A 95 -2.34 3.40 -0.15
CA ASP A 95 -2.42 2.74 1.15
C ASP A 95 -1.50 1.50 1.26
N ALA A 96 -1.08 0.91 0.13
CA ALA A 96 -0.21 -0.27 0.14
C ALA A 96 1.24 0.03 0.59
N GLY A 97 1.65 1.31 0.58
CA GLY A 97 2.95 1.77 1.07
C GLY A 97 2.89 2.41 2.46
N THR A 98 1.71 2.45 3.08
CA THR A 98 1.47 3.14 4.36
C THR A 98 0.58 2.31 5.27
N ASP A 99 0.94 1.04 5.47
CA ASP A 99 0.47 0.23 6.61
C ASP A 99 0.99 0.76 7.97
N SER A 100 1.32 2.05 8.08
CA SER A 100 1.36 2.76 9.35
C SER A 100 0.00 2.71 10.09
N GLY A 101 -1.09 2.36 9.38
CA GLY A 101 -2.42 2.18 9.98
C GLY A 101 -2.63 0.86 10.72
N ASN A 102 -1.84 -0.19 10.45
CA ASN A 102 -1.97 -1.51 11.09
C ASN A 102 -0.66 -2.02 11.70
N TRP A 103 0.37 -1.18 11.76
CA TRP A 103 1.62 -1.50 12.44
C TRP A 103 1.39 -1.63 13.96
N PRO A 104 1.53 -2.82 14.57
CA PRO A 104 1.15 -3.06 15.96
C PRO A 104 2.13 -2.46 16.97
N PHE A 105 3.26 -1.90 16.51
CA PHE A 105 4.33 -1.40 17.37
C PHE A 105 4.55 0.11 17.18
N PRO A 106 3.69 0.99 17.70
CA PRO A 106 3.77 2.44 17.48
C PRO A 106 5.09 3.07 18.01
N ARG A 107 5.81 2.37 18.88
CA ARG A 107 7.11 2.79 19.44
C ARG A 107 8.31 2.29 18.63
N LEU A 108 8.11 1.37 17.69
CA LEU A 108 9.16 0.81 16.85
C LEU A 108 8.96 1.33 15.42
N PRO A 109 9.87 2.13 14.86
CA PRO A 109 9.78 2.53 13.47
C PRO A 109 9.79 1.29 12.56
N GLN A 110 8.82 1.18 11.65
CA GLN A 110 8.72 0.06 10.71
C GLN A 110 10.01 -0.13 9.89
N ALA A 111 10.65 0.98 9.51
CA ALA A 111 11.91 0.98 8.77
C ALA A 111 13.06 0.24 9.48
N ASP A 112 13.06 0.21 10.81
CA ASP A 112 14.09 -0.51 11.57
C ASP A 112 13.83 -2.01 11.57
N PHE A 113 12.56 -2.42 11.58
CA PHE A 113 12.17 -3.82 11.44
C PHE A 113 12.45 -4.35 10.02
N ASP A 114 12.23 -3.53 9.00
CA ASP A 114 12.48 -3.92 7.60
C ASP A 114 13.96 -4.15 7.29
N ARG A 115 14.87 -3.50 8.04
CA ARG A 115 16.31 -3.67 7.92
C ARG A 115 16.84 -4.97 8.53
N LEU A 116 16.03 -5.69 9.29
CA LEU A 116 16.45 -6.94 9.92
C LEU A 116 16.53 -8.07 8.90
N THR A 117 17.56 -8.90 9.05
CA THR A 117 17.69 -10.15 8.29
C THR A 117 16.60 -11.15 8.66
N PRO A 118 16.25 -12.12 7.79
CA PRO A 118 15.26 -13.15 8.10
C PRO A 118 15.53 -13.86 9.44
N ARG A 119 16.79 -14.22 9.69
CA ARG A 119 17.23 -14.88 10.92
C ARG A 119 17.05 -14.02 12.17
N GLN A 120 17.21 -12.69 12.06
CA GLN A 120 16.97 -11.78 13.17
C GLN A 120 15.48 -11.63 13.45
N LYS A 121 14.63 -11.64 12.41
CA LYS A 121 13.18 -11.61 12.56
C LYS A 121 12.68 -12.88 13.25
N GLU A 122 13.15 -14.05 12.84
CA GLU A 122 12.84 -15.34 13.49
C GLU A 122 13.20 -15.33 14.99
N ALA A 123 14.40 -14.86 15.34
CA ALA A 123 14.82 -14.78 16.74
C ALA A 123 13.95 -13.82 17.57
N ILE A 124 13.46 -12.73 16.97
CA ILE A 124 12.52 -11.81 17.62
C ILE A 124 11.16 -12.47 17.78
N GLU A 125 10.66 -13.18 16.78
CA GLU A 125 9.38 -13.90 16.85
C GLU A 125 9.39 -14.97 17.95
N ASP A 126 10.45 -15.78 18.04
CA ASP A 126 10.63 -16.77 19.09
C ASP A 126 10.60 -16.15 20.49
N TRP A 127 11.29 -15.00 20.63
CA TRP A 127 11.29 -14.23 21.88
C TRP A 127 9.90 -13.68 22.21
N VAL A 128 9.20 -13.06 21.26
CA VAL A 128 7.84 -12.52 21.45
C VAL A 128 6.87 -13.63 21.84
N ILE A 129 6.92 -14.78 21.17
CA ILE A 129 6.07 -15.94 21.47
C ILE A 129 6.31 -16.41 22.91
N SER A 130 7.58 -16.49 23.34
CA SER A 130 7.94 -16.86 24.70
C SER A 130 7.37 -15.85 25.73
N GLN A 131 7.50 -14.56 25.46
CA GLN A 131 6.98 -13.50 26.34
C GLN A 131 5.44 -13.52 26.41
N VAL A 132 4.74 -13.61 25.27
CA VAL A 132 3.27 -13.66 25.25
C VAL A 132 2.75 -14.88 26.02
N LYS A 133 3.39 -16.05 25.86
CA LYS A 133 3.07 -17.25 26.65
C LYS A 133 3.33 -17.03 28.14
N ALA A 134 4.43 -16.39 28.52
CA ALA A 134 4.74 -16.10 29.92
C ALA A 134 3.73 -15.14 30.57
N PHE A 135 3.30 -14.10 29.85
CA PHE A 135 2.26 -13.17 30.33
C PHE A 135 0.87 -13.82 30.39
N GLY A 136 0.51 -14.63 29.39
CA GLY A 136 -0.75 -15.38 29.39
C GLY A 136 -0.83 -16.49 30.46
N ALA A 137 0.32 -16.96 30.95
CA ALA A 137 0.42 -17.98 31.98
C ALA A 137 0.43 -17.42 33.42
N SER A 138 0.46 -16.10 33.62
CA SER A 138 0.42 -15.50 34.96
C SER A 138 -1.04 -15.37 35.46
N PRO A 139 -1.42 -15.97 36.60
CA PRO A 139 -2.77 -15.89 37.11
C PRO A 139 -3.05 -14.47 37.67
N SER A 140 -4.30 -14.05 37.48
CA SER A 140 -4.96 -12.91 38.11
C SER A 140 -4.45 -12.66 39.54
N VAL A 141 -3.79 -11.51 39.75
CA VAL A 141 -3.52 -11.00 41.08
C VAL A 141 -4.88 -10.66 41.71
N LYS A 142 -5.35 -11.52 42.62
CA LYS A 142 -6.44 -11.18 43.53
C LYS A 142 -6.03 -9.93 44.29
N SER A 143 -6.75 -8.84 44.09
CA SER A 143 -6.79 -7.74 45.04
C SER A 143 -7.44 -8.25 46.32
N ASP A 144 -6.64 -8.60 47.33
CA ASP A 144 -7.14 -8.84 48.68
C ASP A 144 -7.66 -7.53 49.26
N GLU A 145 -8.98 -7.47 49.47
CA GLU A 145 -9.62 -6.55 50.41
C GLU A 145 -9.04 -6.78 51.80
N ALA A 146 -8.29 -5.81 52.33
CA ALA A 146 -8.02 -5.72 53.76
C ALA A 146 -8.87 -4.59 54.34
N HIS A 147 -10.10 -4.96 54.70
CA HIS A 147 -10.92 -4.27 55.69
C HIS A 147 -10.09 -4.00 56.96
N LYS A 148 -9.99 -2.75 57.41
CA LYS A 148 -9.74 -2.49 58.84
C LYS A 148 -10.53 -1.28 59.31
N ALA A 149 -11.61 -1.60 60.03
CA ALA A 149 -12.28 -0.72 60.96
C ALA A 149 -11.35 -0.47 62.16
N ALA A 150 -11.27 0.80 62.57
CA ALA A 150 -11.04 1.24 63.95
C ALA A 150 -11.36 2.75 64.00
#